data_AF-A0A0E2Q3Z4-F1
#
_entry.id   AF-A0A0E2Q3Z4-F1
#
_cell.length_a   1.000
_cell.length_b   1.000
_cell.length_c   1.000
_cell.angle_alpha   90.00
_cell.angle_beta   90.00
_cell.angle_gamma   90.00
#
_symmetry.space_group_name_H-M   'P 1'
#
loop_
_entity.id
_entity.type
_entity.pdbx_description
1 polymer ?
#
loop_
_entity_poly.entity_id
_entity_poly.type
_entity_poly.pdbx_seq_one_letter_code
_entity_poly.pdbx_strand_id
1 'polypeptide(L)'
;MVLKNEAIPADYLESEIGISRSVVEKVREDESEFKNLTLDVVAKIQKWIDDGNYTFSYDYSDLIEELEEDIAEGLVDEYIYVVRGPYNELLEKCPIIDYYYTSEEIEEGDLAEKTLITSVLAEMKSDNKIF
;
A
#
# COMPACT_ATOMS: atom_id res chain seq x y z
N MET A 1 -2.98 -10.31 -5.80
CA MET A 1 -2.05 -11.21 -6.51
C MET A 1 -0.89 -10.40 -7.05
N VAL A 2 0.36 -10.77 -6.73
CA VAL A 2 1.59 -10.00 -7.03
C VAL A 2 1.66 -9.53 -8.49
N LEU A 3 1.40 -10.41 -9.46
CA LEU A 3 1.47 -10.06 -10.88
C LEU A 3 0.46 -9.01 -11.33
N LYS A 4 -0.68 -8.87 -10.63
CA LYS A 4 -1.72 -7.86 -10.90
C LYS A 4 -1.43 -6.52 -10.21
N ASN A 5 -0.48 -6.47 -9.28
CA ASN A 5 -0.14 -5.23 -8.60
C ASN A 5 0.68 -4.33 -9.54
N GLU A 6 0.05 -3.27 -10.06
CA GLU A 6 0.69 -2.32 -10.99
C GLU A 6 1.72 -1.41 -10.31
N ALA A 7 1.67 -1.28 -8.98
CA ALA A 7 2.70 -0.56 -8.21
C ALA A 7 4.05 -1.30 -8.23
N ILE A 8 4.09 -2.57 -8.65
CA ILE A 8 5.34 -3.27 -8.91
C ILE A 8 5.60 -3.26 -10.42
N PRO A 9 6.66 -2.60 -10.91
CA PRO A 9 6.94 -2.56 -12.34
C PRO A 9 7.18 -3.96 -12.92
N ALA A 10 6.67 -4.22 -14.13
CA ALA A 10 6.92 -5.50 -14.80
C ALA A 10 8.42 -5.71 -15.10
N ASP A 11 9.13 -4.62 -15.40
CA ASP A 11 10.59 -4.62 -15.61
C ASP A 11 11.35 -5.02 -14.33
N TYR A 12 10.86 -4.61 -13.16
CA TYR A 12 11.43 -5.00 -11.85
C TYR A 12 11.27 -6.50 -11.62
N LEU A 13 10.09 -7.06 -11.92
CA LEU A 13 9.87 -8.51 -11.80
C LEU A 13 10.75 -9.30 -12.79
N GLU A 14 11.06 -8.74 -13.95
CA GLU A 14 11.99 -9.36 -14.89
C GLU A 14 13.43 -9.34 -14.37
N SER A 15 13.91 -8.21 -13.85
CA SER A 15 15.29 -8.10 -13.36
C SER A 15 15.53 -8.85 -12.05
N GLU A 16 14.60 -8.79 -11.09
CA GLU A 16 14.80 -9.32 -9.73
C GLU A 16 14.46 -10.80 -9.59
N ILE A 17 13.36 -11.24 -10.22
CA ILE A 17 12.86 -12.62 -10.09
C ILE A 17 12.94 -13.43 -11.39
N GLY A 18 13.37 -12.81 -12.49
CA GLY A 18 13.57 -13.50 -13.76
C GLY A 18 12.25 -13.98 -14.39
N ILE A 19 11.17 -13.25 -14.15
CA ILE A 19 9.86 -13.49 -14.76
C ILE A 19 9.72 -12.53 -15.94
N SER A 20 9.54 -13.06 -17.15
CA SER A 20 9.50 -12.20 -18.33
C SER A 20 8.41 -11.14 -18.22
N ARG A 21 8.79 -9.89 -18.55
CA ARG A 21 7.89 -8.73 -18.58
C ARG A 21 6.61 -9.01 -19.36
N SER A 22 6.73 -9.66 -20.53
CA SER A 22 5.58 -10.01 -21.37
C SER A 22 4.63 -11.01 -20.71
N VAL A 23 5.10 -11.86 -19.80
CA VAL A 23 4.24 -12.78 -19.03
C VAL A 23 3.45 -11.98 -17.99
N VAL A 24 4.11 -11.03 -17.30
CA VAL A 24 3.46 -10.14 -16.33
C VAL A 24 2.37 -9.31 -17.02
N GLU A 25 2.70 -8.64 -18.13
CA GLU A 25 1.77 -7.78 -18.87
C GLU A 25 0.54 -8.57 -19.37
N LYS A 26 0.74 -9.78 -19.91
CA LYS A 26 -0.37 -10.65 -20.34
C LYS A 26 -1.33 -10.98 -19.20
N VAL A 27 -0.79 -11.34 -18.03
CA VAL A 27 -1.62 -11.63 -16.85
C VAL A 27 -2.34 -10.36 -16.36
N ARG A 28 -1.76 -9.17 -16.51
CA ARG A 28 -2.42 -7.90 -16.18
C ARG A 28 -3.59 -7.62 -17.12
N GLU A 29 -3.39 -7.78 -18.41
CA GLU A 29 -4.42 -7.58 -19.44
C GLU A 29 -5.55 -8.61 -19.37
N ASP A 30 -5.23 -9.90 -19.20
CA ASP A 30 -6.21 -10.99 -19.10
C ASP A 30 -5.89 -11.90 -17.92
N GLU A 31 -6.78 -11.93 -16.92
CA GLU A 31 -6.65 -12.81 -15.77
C GLU A 31 -6.69 -14.29 -16.14
N SER A 32 -7.34 -14.66 -17.25
CA SER A 32 -7.43 -16.04 -17.72
C SER A 32 -6.07 -16.62 -18.10
N GLU A 33 -5.08 -15.77 -18.40
CA GLU A 33 -3.70 -16.18 -18.71
C GLU A 33 -2.96 -16.73 -17.49
N PHE A 34 -3.48 -16.54 -16.27
CA PHE A 34 -2.90 -17.12 -15.06
C PHE A 34 -2.76 -18.65 -15.15
N LYS A 35 -3.71 -19.33 -15.82
CA LYS A 35 -3.69 -20.79 -16.03
C LYS A 35 -2.51 -21.27 -16.89
N ASN A 36 -1.89 -20.36 -17.64
CA ASN A 36 -0.78 -20.65 -18.54
C ASN A 36 0.59 -20.44 -17.87
N LEU A 37 0.63 -19.99 -16.61
CA LEU A 37 1.88 -19.83 -15.87
C LEU A 37 2.54 -21.18 -15.60
N THR A 38 3.86 -21.22 -15.77
CA THR A 38 4.65 -22.41 -15.45
C THR A 38 4.84 -22.52 -13.93
N LEU A 39 5.03 -23.75 -13.44
CA LEU A 39 5.34 -23.98 -12.02
C LEU A 39 6.62 -23.27 -11.57
N ASP A 40 7.60 -23.10 -12.47
CA ASP A 40 8.82 -22.32 -12.20
C ASP A 40 8.50 -20.86 -11.86
N VAL A 41 7.65 -20.21 -12.67
CA VAL A 41 7.22 -18.83 -12.44
C VAL A 41 6.46 -18.72 -11.12
N VAL A 42 5.53 -19.63 -10.85
CA VAL A 42 4.76 -19.64 -9.60
C VAL A 42 5.69 -19.83 -8.38
N ALA A 43 6.67 -20.73 -8.46
CA ALA A 43 7.62 -20.97 -7.38
C ALA A 43 8.54 -19.76 -7.11
N LYS A 44 8.97 -19.05 -8.16
CA LYS A 44 9.74 -17.81 -8.03
C LYS A 44 8.94 -16.72 -7.33
N ILE A 45 7.68 -16.53 -7.70
CA ILE A 45 6.79 -15.55 -7.05
C ILE A 45 6.61 -15.93 -5.58
N GLN A 46 6.29 -17.19 -5.29
CA GLN A 46 6.05 -17.63 -3.92
C GLN A 46 7.30 -17.43 -3.06
N LYS A 47 8.48 -17.84 -3.55
CA LYS A 47 9.73 -17.62 -2.83
C LYS A 47 10.00 -16.13 -2.59
N TRP A 48 9.76 -15.28 -3.58
CA TRP A 48 9.96 -13.84 -3.45
C TRP A 48 9.04 -13.22 -2.38
N ILE A 49 7.80 -13.71 -2.27
CA ILE A 49 6.88 -13.37 -1.17
C ILE A 49 7.41 -13.89 0.17
N ASP A 50 7.81 -15.17 0.24
CA ASP A 50 8.30 -15.81 1.47
C ASP A 50 9.57 -15.13 2.00
N ASP A 51 10.40 -14.59 1.10
CA ASP A 51 11.59 -13.79 1.42
C ASP A 51 11.25 -12.36 1.91
N GLY A 52 9.96 -12.01 1.99
CA GLY A 52 9.45 -10.75 2.55
C GLY A 52 9.47 -9.57 1.57
N ASN A 53 9.67 -9.82 0.27
CA ASN A 53 9.79 -8.73 -0.71
C ASN A 53 8.44 -8.17 -1.17
N TYR A 54 7.33 -8.89 -0.95
CA TYR A 54 5.99 -8.33 -1.17
C TYR A 54 5.49 -7.69 0.13
N THR A 55 5.74 -6.39 0.27
CA THR A 55 5.19 -5.59 1.37
C THR A 55 4.06 -4.71 0.88
N PHE A 56 3.15 -4.36 1.80
CA PHE A 56 2.11 -3.39 1.56
C PHE A 56 2.72 -2.07 1.05
N SER A 57 2.13 -1.52 0.00
CA SER A 57 2.41 -0.15 -0.45
C SER A 57 1.11 0.57 -0.77
N TYR A 58 1.02 1.83 -0.37
CA TYR A 58 -0.07 2.75 -0.68
C TYR A 58 0.52 4.14 -0.86
N ASP A 59 0.05 4.88 -1.85
CA ASP A 59 0.54 6.24 -2.10
C ASP A 59 -0.01 7.18 -1.03
N TYR A 60 0.85 7.50 -0.07
CA TYR A 60 0.59 8.44 1.02
C TYR A 60 1.24 9.79 0.76
N SER A 61 1.78 10.06 -0.44
CA SER A 61 2.61 11.24 -0.67
C SER A 61 1.88 12.54 -0.29
N ASP A 62 0.63 12.69 -0.72
CA ASP A 62 -0.21 13.85 -0.40
C ASP A 62 -0.50 13.93 1.12
N LEU A 63 -0.97 12.84 1.73
CA LEU A 63 -1.30 12.80 3.17
C LEU A 63 -0.07 13.02 4.07
N ILE A 64 1.12 12.58 3.64
CA ILE A 64 2.38 12.80 4.36
C ILE A 64 2.76 14.27 4.27
N GLU A 65 2.72 14.86 3.06
CA GLU A 65 3.07 16.27 2.84
C GLU A 65 2.18 17.18 3.68
N GLU A 66 0.86 17.03 3.59
CA GLU A 66 -0.11 17.82 4.37
C GLU A 66 0.16 17.71 5.87
N LEU A 67 0.24 16.48 6.41
CA LEU A 67 0.43 16.28 7.84
C LEU A 67 1.79 16.80 8.34
N GLU A 68 2.84 16.73 7.53
CA GLU A 68 4.15 17.30 7.90
C GLU A 68 4.13 18.83 7.91
N GLU A 69 3.43 19.47 6.97
CA GLU A 69 3.22 20.91 6.95
C GLU A 69 2.43 21.37 8.18
N ASP A 70 1.33 20.70 8.52
CA ASP A 70 0.51 21.04 9.68
C ASP A 70 1.26 20.91 11.02
N ILE A 71 2.13 19.89 11.14
CA ILE A 71 3.03 19.74 12.29
C ILE A 71 4.03 20.90 12.35
N ALA A 72 4.60 21.31 11.21
CA ALA A 72 5.55 22.41 11.17
C ALA A 72 4.89 23.76 11.52
N GLU A 73 3.62 23.94 11.16
CA GLU A 73 2.81 25.10 11.52
C GLU A 73 2.26 25.06 12.95
N GLY A 74 2.33 23.90 13.61
CA GLY A 74 1.83 23.71 14.98
C GLY A 74 0.30 23.69 15.05
N LEU A 75 -0.35 23.25 13.97
CA LEU A 75 -1.81 23.17 13.86
C LEU A 75 -2.40 21.89 14.48
N VAL A 76 -1.54 20.93 14.82
CA VAL A 76 -1.94 19.60 15.30
C VAL A 76 -1.40 19.28 16.69
N ASP A 77 -2.21 18.56 17.46
CA ASP A 77 -1.86 18.06 18.79
C ASP A 77 -1.02 16.76 18.71
N GLU A 78 -0.82 16.05 19.83
CA GLU A 78 -0.06 14.78 19.85
C GLU A 78 -0.82 13.61 19.15
N TYR A 79 -2.14 13.72 19.03
CA TYR A 79 -3.02 12.68 18.50
C TYR A 79 -3.89 13.21 17.37
N ILE A 80 -4.18 12.33 16.40
CA ILE A 80 -5.15 12.54 15.32
C ILE A 80 -6.13 11.38 15.25
N TYR A 81 -7.23 11.57 14.54
CA TYR A 81 -8.28 10.58 14.34
C TYR A 81 -8.20 10.04 12.92
N VAL A 82 -7.66 8.83 12.76
CA VAL A 82 -7.37 8.23 11.46
C VAL A 82 -8.59 7.52 10.90
N VAL A 83 -8.98 7.87 9.69
CA VAL A 83 -10.00 7.15 8.92
C VAL A 83 -9.32 6.06 8.10
N ARG A 84 -9.80 4.83 8.26
CA ARG A 84 -9.28 3.67 7.51
C ARG A 84 -10.27 3.25 6.44
N GLY A 85 -9.74 3.00 5.25
CA GLY A 85 -10.51 2.44 4.14
C GLY A 85 -10.89 0.98 4.36
N PRO A 86 -11.67 0.39 3.44
CA PRO A 86 -12.01 -1.02 3.50
C PRO A 86 -10.74 -1.90 3.47
N TYR A 87 -10.85 -3.08 4.07
CA TYR A 87 -9.79 -4.09 4.00
C TYR A 87 -9.50 -4.41 2.54
N ASN A 88 -8.26 -4.19 2.11
CA ASN A 88 -7.84 -4.48 0.76
C ASN A 88 -7.17 -5.86 0.74
N GLU A 89 -7.84 -6.84 0.15
CA GLU A 89 -7.37 -8.24 0.10
C GLU A 89 -6.04 -8.40 -0.65
N LEU A 90 -5.73 -7.52 -1.61
CA LEU A 90 -4.45 -7.56 -2.33
C LEU A 90 -3.29 -7.05 -1.47
N LEU A 91 -3.63 -6.27 -0.45
CA LEU A 91 -2.74 -5.48 0.40
C LEU A 91 -2.70 -6.00 1.84
N GLU A 92 -3.60 -6.92 2.19
CA GLU A 92 -3.81 -7.50 3.53
C GLU A 92 -3.88 -6.46 4.68
N LYS A 93 -4.34 -5.25 4.38
CA LYS A 93 -4.43 -4.13 5.32
C LYS A 93 -5.64 -3.25 5.02
N CYS A 94 -6.06 -2.47 6.03
CA CYS A 94 -6.96 -1.33 5.87
C CYS A 94 -6.11 -0.06 5.75
N PRO A 95 -5.92 0.49 4.53
CA PRO A 95 -5.10 1.68 4.32
C PRO A 95 -5.69 2.87 5.07
N ILE A 96 -4.82 3.75 5.55
CA ILE A 96 -5.25 5.09 5.95
C ILE A 96 -5.76 5.82 4.70
N ILE A 97 -6.92 6.46 4.78
CA ILE A 97 -7.49 7.21 3.66
C ILE A 97 -7.68 8.69 3.97
N ASP A 98 -7.81 9.02 5.25
CA ASP A 98 -8.02 10.38 5.72
C ASP A 98 -7.69 10.49 7.22
N TYR A 99 -7.66 11.70 7.76
CA TYR A 99 -7.54 11.95 9.19
C TYR A 99 -8.26 13.26 9.61
N TYR A 100 -8.69 13.31 10.87
CA TYR A 100 -9.19 14.52 11.51
C TYR A 100 -8.29 14.97 12.66
N TYR A 101 -8.21 16.27 12.91
CA TYR A 101 -7.44 16.82 14.02
C TYR A 101 -8.16 16.61 15.35
N THR A 102 -9.49 16.72 15.33
CA THR A 102 -10.32 16.66 16.53
C THR A 102 -11.49 15.71 16.33
N SER A 103 -12.05 15.23 17.45
CA SER A 103 -13.25 14.38 17.39
C SER A 103 -14.52 15.13 16.95
N GLU A 104 -14.50 16.46 16.94
CA GLU A 104 -15.66 17.29 16.54
C GLU A 104 -15.81 17.36 15.02
N GLU A 105 -14.75 17.06 14.27
CA GLU A 105 -14.72 17.05 12.81
C GLU A 105 -15.19 15.71 12.22
N ILE A 106 -15.33 14.67 13.05
CA ILE A 106 -15.79 13.34 12.61
C ILE A 106 -17.26 13.44 12.20
N GLU A 107 -17.55 13.18 10.92
CA GLU A 107 -18.92 13.22 10.41
C GLU A 107 -19.76 12.03 10.91
N GLU A 108 -21.10 12.21 10.92
CA GLU A 108 -22.02 11.17 11.36
C GLU A 108 -21.98 9.96 10.41
N GLY A 109 -21.37 8.86 10.88
CA GLY A 109 -21.21 7.62 10.12
C GLY A 109 -19.76 7.22 9.89
N ASP A 110 -18.82 8.14 10.12
CA ASP A 110 -17.39 7.85 9.99
C ASP A 110 -16.82 7.12 11.19
N LEU A 111 -15.90 6.20 10.92
CA LEU A 111 -15.16 5.45 11.91
C LEU A 111 -13.70 5.90 11.89
N ALA A 112 -13.32 6.69 12.89
CA ALA A 112 -11.96 7.18 13.04
C ALA A 112 -11.30 6.66 14.33
N GLU A 113 -10.04 6.26 14.24
CA GLU A 113 -9.23 5.73 15.34
C GLU A 113 -8.29 6.80 15.88
N LYS A 114 -8.39 7.10 17.19
CA LYS A 114 -7.45 8.01 17.84
C LYS A 114 -6.06 7.39 17.92
N THR A 115 -5.10 7.98 17.22
CA THR A 115 -3.73 7.46 17.06
C THR A 115 -2.70 8.57 17.27
N LEU A 116 -1.51 8.21 17.75
CA LEU A 116 -0.38 9.13 17.86
C LEU A 116 0.09 9.57 16.47
N ILE A 117 0.29 10.87 16.24
CA ILE A 117 0.75 11.41 14.95
C ILE A 117 2.06 10.74 14.51
N THR A 118 3.00 10.57 15.43
CA THR A 118 4.30 9.95 15.14
C THR A 118 4.16 8.50 14.67
N SER A 119 3.20 7.75 15.19
CA SER A 119 2.89 6.39 14.74
C SER A 119 2.25 6.40 13.35
N VAL A 120 1.34 7.34 13.08
CA VAL A 120 0.67 7.48 11.78
C VAL A 120 1.66 7.83 10.69
N LEU A 121 2.52 8.83 10.91
CA LEU A 121 3.56 9.19 9.95
C LEU A 121 4.56 8.03 9.74
N ALA A 122 4.88 7.27 10.79
CA ALA A 122 5.75 6.11 10.64
C ALA A 122 5.10 5.00 9.81
N GLU A 123 3.80 4.73 10.00
CA GLU A 123 3.00 3.81 9.19
C GLU A 123 2.98 4.28 7.72
N MET A 124 2.53 5.51 7.48
CA MET A 124 2.47 6.10 6.14
C MET A 124 3.83 6.07 5.44
N LYS A 125 4.92 6.50 6.08
CA LYS A 125 6.27 6.49 5.46
C LYS A 125 6.82 5.09 5.22
N SER A 126 6.53 4.14 6.10
CA SER A 126 6.92 2.74 5.89
C SER A 126 6.22 2.16 4.66
N ASP A 127 4.94 2.50 4.54
CA ASP A 127 4.02 1.96 3.56
C ASP A 127 4.01 2.78 2.24
N ASN A 128 4.55 4.00 2.20
CA ASN A 128 4.68 4.83 0.99
C ASN A 128 5.85 4.40 0.07
N LYS A 129 6.45 3.25 0.31
CA LYS A 129 7.55 2.74 -0.51
C LYS A 129 6.98 2.05 -1.74
N ILE A 130 7.06 2.72 -2.88
CA ILE A 130 6.79 2.13 -4.19
C ILE A 130 8.00 1.26 -4.59
N PHE A 131 7.73 0.08 -5.15
CA PHE A 131 8.74 -0.87 -5.64
C PHE A 131 9.38 -0.44 -6.96
#